data_AF-A0A7W4E3G0-F1
#
_entry.id   AF-A0A7W4E3G0-F1
#
_cell.length_a   1.000
_cell.length_b   1.000
_cell.length_c   1.000
_cell.angle_alpha   90.00
_cell.angle_beta   90.00
_cell.angle_gamma   90.00
#
_symmetry.space_group_name_H-M   'P 1'
#
loop_
_entity.id
_entity.type
_entity.pdbx_description
1 polymer ?
#
loop_
_entity_poly.entity_id
_entity_poly.type
_entity_poly.pdbx_seq_one_letter_code
_entity_poly.pdbx_strand_id
1 'polypeptide(L)'
;MLNQEEFLQKYGEIIKEEVNVKEIGSFQSETPITKVFKPIGSQLSAKFGKDTGQIISNGKQGNIRELGEGKVEVFSPQGGSWILDASDYEIAYEGLDAHDTAVEGNMIAKLDLQITPELEREGVAREISRFLNQMRKDADFAIEQKVKMIYTTESVEMEKLISDFSAFLSTEALLKEIQKGKDDGEMFSEFSSIFGDVKISLVL
;
A
#
# COMPACT_ATOMS: atom_id res chain seq x y z
N MET A 1 -10.44 -23.77 1.43
CA MET A 1 -9.95 -22.39 1.36
C MET A 1 -10.12 -21.91 -0.07
N LEU A 2 -10.41 -20.63 -0.29
CA LEU A 2 -10.40 -20.05 -1.63
C LEU A 2 -8.96 -20.11 -2.17
N ASN A 3 -8.80 -20.42 -3.45
CA ASN A 3 -7.51 -20.23 -4.10
C ASN A 3 -7.26 -18.72 -4.33
N GLN A 4 -6.05 -18.34 -4.73
CA GLN A 4 -5.67 -16.94 -4.90
C GLN A 4 -6.58 -16.18 -5.89
N GLU A 5 -6.95 -16.81 -7.00
CA GLU A 5 -7.79 -16.19 -8.02
C GLU A 5 -9.21 -15.93 -7.51
N GLU A 6 -9.82 -16.92 -6.84
CA GLU A 6 -11.13 -16.80 -6.21
C GLU A 6 -11.14 -15.74 -5.09
N PHE A 7 -10.04 -15.62 -4.34
CA PHE A 7 -9.89 -14.61 -3.30
C PHE A 7 -9.87 -13.20 -3.90
N LEU A 8 -9.06 -12.97 -4.94
CA LEU A 8 -8.96 -11.68 -5.60
C LEU A 8 -10.26 -11.31 -6.34
N GLN A 9 -10.96 -12.26 -6.95
CA GLN A 9 -12.27 -12.01 -7.54
C GLN A 9 -13.31 -11.58 -6.50
N LYS A 10 -13.24 -12.14 -5.29
CA LYS A 10 -14.22 -11.86 -4.23
C LYS A 10 -13.93 -10.57 -3.46
N TYR A 11 -12.66 -10.27 -3.19
CA TYR A 11 -12.26 -9.18 -2.30
C TYR A 11 -11.37 -8.11 -2.94
N GLY A 12 -10.92 -8.30 -4.18
CA GLY A 12 -9.92 -7.45 -4.83
C GLY A 12 -10.31 -5.98 -4.92
N GLU A 13 -11.56 -5.68 -5.31
CA GLU A 13 -12.03 -4.28 -5.38
C GLU A 13 -12.09 -3.61 -4.00
N ILE A 14 -12.56 -4.33 -2.98
CA ILE A 14 -12.59 -3.82 -1.60
C ILE A 14 -11.16 -3.53 -1.12
N ILE A 15 -10.22 -4.46 -1.37
CA ILE A 15 -8.82 -4.27 -1.00
C ILE A 15 -8.25 -3.04 -1.71
N LYS A 16 -8.47 -2.90 -3.03
CA LYS A 16 -8.02 -1.75 -3.81
C LYS A 16 -8.52 -0.42 -3.25
N GLU A 17 -9.79 -0.36 -2.87
CA GLU A 17 -10.40 0.84 -2.28
C GLU A 17 -9.78 1.19 -0.91
N GLU A 18 -9.68 0.20 -0.01
CA GLU A 18 -9.18 0.40 1.35
C GLU A 18 -7.71 0.79 1.40
N VAL A 19 -6.87 0.19 0.56
CA VAL A 19 -5.42 0.48 0.52
C VAL A 19 -5.05 1.52 -0.54
N ASN A 20 -6.03 2.07 -1.26
CA ASN A 20 -5.85 3.08 -2.31
C ASN A 20 -4.86 2.69 -3.41
N VAL A 21 -4.94 1.47 -3.94
CA VAL A 21 -4.11 1.00 -5.05
C VAL A 21 -4.91 0.90 -6.35
N LYS A 22 -4.24 1.11 -7.49
CA LYS A 22 -4.89 1.10 -8.81
C LYS A 22 -5.23 -0.30 -9.29
N GLU A 23 -4.34 -1.24 -9.03
CA GLU A 23 -4.46 -2.62 -9.49
C GLU A 23 -4.01 -3.58 -8.38
N ILE A 24 -4.56 -4.79 -8.40
CA ILE A 24 -4.16 -5.89 -7.53
C ILE A 24 -4.10 -7.16 -8.36
N GLY A 25 -3.06 -7.96 -8.15
CA GLY A 25 -2.84 -9.17 -8.92
C GLY A 25 -1.81 -10.08 -8.29
N SER A 26 -1.59 -11.22 -8.92
CA SER A 26 -0.45 -12.08 -8.59
C SER A 26 0.85 -11.43 -9.01
N PHE A 27 1.87 -11.46 -8.14
CA PHE A 27 3.23 -11.12 -8.52
C PHE A 27 4.08 -12.38 -8.66
N GLN A 28 5.09 -12.32 -9.52
CA GLN A 28 6.16 -13.30 -9.57
C GLN A 28 7.43 -12.64 -9.05
N SER A 29 8.13 -13.31 -8.15
CA SER A 29 9.42 -12.85 -7.66
C SER A 29 10.54 -13.39 -8.54
N GLU A 30 11.46 -12.53 -8.97
CA GLU A 30 12.67 -12.95 -9.69
C GLU A 30 13.59 -13.81 -8.80
N THR A 31 13.59 -13.53 -7.50
CA THR A 31 14.30 -14.34 -6.49
C THR A 31 13.36 -15.42 -5.96
N PRO A 32 13.80 -16.69 -5.85
CA PRO A 32 12.99 -17.74 -5.23
C PRO A 32 12.60 -17.37 -3.80
N ILE A 33 11.29 -17.21 -3.56
CA ILE A 33 10.76 -17.03 -2.22
C ILE A 33 10.82 -18.38 -1.52
N THR A 34 11.60 -18.45 -0.44
CA THR A 34 11.78 -19.70 0.32
C THR A 34 10.99 -19.61 1.62
N LYS A 35 10.06 -20.55 1.82
CA LYS A 35 9.35 -20.69 3.09
C LYS A 35 10.28 -21.32 4.13
N VAL A 36 10.49 -20.62 5.24
CA VAL A 36 11.38 -21.02 6.33
C VAL A 36 10.57 -21.30 7.58
N PHE A 37 10.69 -22.50 8.10
CA PHE A 37 10.13 -22.87 9.40
C PHE A 37 11.09 -22.46 10.51
N LYS A 38 10.64 -21.58 11.40
CA LYS A 38 11.41 -21.10 12.55
C LYS A 38 10.80 -21.68 13.84
N PRO A 39 11.39 -22.73 14.42
CA PRO A 39 10.85 -23.30 15.64
C PRO A 39 10.96 -22.34 16.82
N ILE A 40 9.91 -22.24 17.63
CA ILE A 40 9.87 -21.36 18.81
C ILE A 40 10.46 -22.12 19.99
N GLY A 41 11.72 -21.83 20.32
CA GLY A 41 12.49 -22.59 21.32
C GLY A 41 11.83 -22.66 22.70
N SER A 42 11.12 -21.61 23.14
CA SER A 42 10.40 -21.60 24.42
C SER A 42 9.24 -22.59 24.45
N GLN A 43 8.44 -22.65 23.38
CA GLN A 43 7.29 -23.56 23.26
C GLN A 43 7.76 -25.00 23.15
N LEU A 44 8.79 -25.23 22.32
CA LEU A 44 9.40 -26.55 22.19
C LEU A 44 10.00 -27.05 23.50
N SER A 45 10.70 -26.19 24.25
CA SER A 45 11.30 -26.57 25.53
C SER A 45 10.24 -26.99 26.54
N ALA A 46 9.09 -26.30 26.58
CA ALA A 46 7.98 -26.65 27.46
C ALA A 46 7.32 -27.99 27.08
N LYS A 47 7.22 -28.29 25.77
CA LYS A 47 6.50 -29.46 25.27
C LYS A 47 7.39 -30.72 25.12
N PHE A 48 8.63 -30.57 24.68
CA PHE A 48 9.53 -31.67 24.31
C PHE A 48 10.81 -31.74 25.16
N GLY A 49 11.07 -30.75 26.02
CA GLY A 49 12.17 -30.76 26.98
C GLY A 49 13.52 -31.04 26.33
N LYS A 50 14.14 -32.16 26.70
CA LYS A 50 15.50 -32.55 26.24
C LYS A 50 15.62 -32.71 24.72
N ASP A 51 14.52 -32.99 24.02
CA ASP A 51 14.54 -33.23 22.56
C ASP A 51 14.57 -31.93 21.75
N THR A 52 14.36 -30.78 22.40
CA THR A 52 14.28 -29.45 21.75
C THR A 52 15.46 -29.15 20.84
N GLY A 53 16.69 -29.44 21.29
CA GLY A 53 17.90 -29.22 20.49
C GLY A 53 17.93 -30.05 19.20
N GLN A 54 17.45 -31.30 19.28
CA GLN A 54 17.38 -32.19 18.12
C GLN A 54 16.29 -31.75 17.14
N ILE A 55 15.13 -31.30 17.64
CA ILE A 55 14.05 -30.75 16.82
C ILE A 55 14.53 -29.52 16.06
N ILE A 56 15.15 -28.53 16.74
CA ILE A 56 15.63 -27.31 16.10
C ILE A 56 16.69 -27.61 15.04
N SER A 57 17.65 -28.50 15.35
CA SER A 57 18.73 -28.85 14.43
C SER A 57 18.21 -29.54 13.17
N ASN A 58 17.31 -30.52 13.30
CA ASN A 58 16.72 -31.22 12.17
C ASN A 58 15.80 -30.30 11.35
N GLY A 59 15.03 -29.44 12.01
CA GLY A 59 14.19 -28.44 11.35
C GLY A 59 15.01 -27.50 10.46
N LYS A 60 16.14 -26.98 10.98
CA LYS A 60 17.05 -26.11 10.20
C LYS A 60 17.69 -26.80 9.00
N GLN A 61 17.82 -28.12 9.03
CA GLN A 61 18.35 -28.92 7.91
C GLN A 61 17.28 -29.23 6.85
N GLY A 62 16.03 -28.79 7.07
CA GLY A 62 14.92 -29.06 6.16
C GLY A 62 14.32 -30.46 6.32
N ASN A 63 14.62 -31.18 7.41
CA ASN A 63 14.02 -32.49 7.71
C ASN A 63 12.60 -32.31 8.26
N ILE A 64 11.73 -31.73 7.43
CA ILE A 64 10.40 -31.27 7.79
C ILE A 64 9.39 -31.83 6.79
N ARG A 65 8.22 -32.26 7.28
CA ARG A 65 7.06 -32.65 6.46
C ARG A 65 5.81 -31.94 6.97
N GLU A 66 5.14 -31.19 6.12
CA GLU A 66 3.82 -30.63 6.44
C GLU A 66 2.77 -31.75 6.49
N LEU A 67 2.00 -31.81 7.57
CA LEU A 67 0.95 -32.83 7.77
C LEU A 67 -0.48 -32.28 7.53
N GLY A 68 -0.62 -30.97 7.34
CA GLY A 68 -1.90 -30.27 7.24
C GLY A 68 -2.37 -29.69 8.58
N GLU A 69 -3.38 -28.81 8.55
CA GLU A 69 -3.98 -28.16 9.74
C GLU A 69 -2.97 -27.44 10.66
N GLY A 70 -1.87 -26.92 10.09
CA GLY A 70 -0.81 -26.27 10.86
C GLY A 70 0.06 -27.23 11.66
N LYS A 71 0.00 -28.54 11.38
CA LYS A 71 0.88 -29.54 11.95
C LYS A 71 2.07 -29.83 11.04
N VAL A 72 3.22 -29.96 11.69
CA VAL A 72 4.49 -30.19 11.02
C VAL A 72 5.21 -31.33 11.70
N GLU A 73 5.63 -32.32 10.94
CA GLU A 73 6.55 -33.35 11.42
C GLU A 73 7.99 -32.89 11.20
N VAL A 74 8.77 -32.84 12.28
CA VAL A 74 10.24 -32.76 12.19
C VAL A 74 10.77 -34.16 12.42
N PHE A 75 11.63 -34.66 11.54
CA PHE A 75 12.17 -36.03 11.63
C PHE A 75 13.70 -36.05 11.67
N SER A 76 14.25 -37.09 12.28
CA SER A 76 15.70 -37.35 12.28
C SER A 76 16.03 -38.47 11.31
N PRO A 77 17.00 -38.30 10.39
CA PRO A 77 17.47 -39.38 9.52
C PRO A 77 18.03 -40.60 10.28
N GLN A 78 18.44 -40.40 11.54
CA GLN A 78 18.93 -41.45 12.43
C GLN A 78 17.79 -42.20 13.18
N GLY A 79 16.54 -41.79 12.98
CA GLY A 79 15.36 -42.35 13.64
C GLY A 79 14.73 -41.38 14.65
N GLY A 80 13.40 -41.37 14.71
CA GLY A 80 12.60 -40.48 15.56
C GLY A 80 11.93 -39.34 14.78
N SER A 81 10.72 -38.98 15.21
CA SER A 81 10.01 -37.80 14.70
C SER A 81 9.17 -37.15 15.78
N TRP A 82 8.92 -35.85 15.61
CA TRP A 82 8.16 -35.01 16.54
C TRP A 82 7.11 -34.24 15.74
N ILE A 83 5.88 -34.21 16.25
CA ILE A 83 4.77 -33.47 15.64
C ILE A 83 4.61 -32.15 16.38
N LEU A 84 4.87 -31.07 15.67
CA LEU A 84 4.69 -29.69 16.11
C LEU A 84 3.29 -29.21 15.74
N ASP A 85 2.67 -28.47 16.65
CA ASP A 85 1.44 -27.72 16.38
C ASP A 85 1.79 -26.30 15.92
N ALA A 86 0.82 -25.56 15.39
CA ALA A 86 1.01 -24.20 14.87
C ALA A 86 1.55 -23.20 15.91
N SER A 87 1.41 -23.50 17.22
CA SER A 87 1.96 -22.69 18.31
C SER A 87 3.45 -22.94 18.58
N ASP A 88 4.04 -24.00 18.00
CA ASP A 88 5.40 -24.44 18.29
C ASP A 88 6.44 -23.83 17.33
N TYR A 89 6.00 -23.14 16.27
CA TYR A 89 6.84 -22.58 15.24
C TYR A 89 6.24 -21.32 14.62
N GLU A 90 7.09 -20.52 13.98
CA GLU A 90 6.70 -19.41 13.12
C GLU A 90 7.05 -19.76 11.67
N ILE A 91 6.27 -19.21 10.74
CA ILE A 91 6.58 -19.24 9.31
C ILE A 91 7.23 -17.92 8.97
N ALA A 92 8.41 -17.98 8.39
CA ALA A 92 9.09 -16.85 7.80
C ALA A 92 9.32 -17.10 6.30
N TYR A 93 9.66 -16.06 5.57
CA TYR A 93 10.01 -16.16 4.17
C TYR A 93 11.35 -15.45 3.93
N GLU A 94 12.21 -16.08 3.15
CA GLU A 94 13.47 -15.52 2.67
C GLU A 94 13.35 -15.18 1.18
N GLY A 95 14.13 -14.21 0.72
CA GLY A 95 14.07 -13.70 -0.67
C GLY A 95 13.00 -12.63 -0.90
N LEU A 96 12.44 -12.06 0.17
CA LEU A 96 11.55 -10.90 0.13
C LEU A 96 12.30 -9.62 0.54
N ASP A 97 11.97 -8.49 -0.08
CA ASP A 97 12.43 -7.17 0.35
C ASP A 97 11.46 -6.62 1.41
N ALA A 98 11.94 -6.42 2.63
CA ALA A 98 11.11 -5.94 3.74
C ALA A 98 10.61 -4.50 3.56
N HIS A 99 11.12 -3.75 2.57
CA HIS A 99 10.68 -2.39 2.29
C HIS A 99 9.31 -2.34 1.60
N ASP A 100 9.05 -3.30 0.72
CA ASP A 100 7.86 -3.31 -0.15
C ASP A 100 6.99 -4.56 0.02
N THR A 101 7.33 -5.44 0.97
CA THR A 101 6.56 -6.66 1.26
C THR A 101 6.00 -6.70 2.68
N ALA A 102 4.82 -7.29 2.81
CA ALA A 102 4.18 -7.65 4.07
C ALA A 102 3.85 -9.15 4.06
N VAL A 103 4.08 -9.79 5.20
CA VAL A 103 3.82 -11.22 5.41
C VAL A 103 2.90 -11.39 6.61
N GLU A 104 1.78 -12.09 6.41
CA GLU A 104 0.85 -12.49 7.47
C GLU A 104 0.54 -13.97 7.33
N GLY A 105 1.12 -14.80 8.20
CA GLY A 105 1.00 -16.25 8.13
C GLY A 105 1.54 -16.82 6.81
N ASN A 106 0.64 -17.30 5.94
CA ASN A 106 0.99 -17.80 4.60
C ASN A 106 0.71 -16.79 3.47
N MET A 107 0.21 -15.59 3.80
CA MET A 107 -0.10 -14.56 2.82
C MET A 107 1.10 -13.63 2.67
N ILE A 108 1.49 -13.38 1.43
CA ILE A 108 2.54 -12.42 1.08
C ILE A 108 1.89 -11.38 0.17
N ALA A 109 1.96 -10.13 0.58
CA ALA A 109 1.58 -9.00 -0.25
C ALA A 109 2.84 -8.19 -0.59
N LYS A 110 2.96 -7.77 -1.84
CA LYS A 110 4.01 -6.86 -2.31
C LYS A 110 3.34 -5.61 -2.86
N LEU A 111 3.84 -4.44 -2.47
CA LEU A 111 3.43 -3.15 -3.01
C LEU A 111 4.42 -2.72 -4.09
N ASP A 112 3.94 -2.45 -5.29
CA ASP A 112 4.77 -1.81 -6.31
C ASP A 112 4.93 -0.33 -5.95
N LEU A 113 6.18 0.09 -5.73
CA LEU A 113 6.54 1.46 -5.37
C LEU A 113 6.94 2.30 -6.60
N GLN A 114 6.87 1.74 -7.81
CA GLN A 114 7.13 2.49 -9.03
C GLN A 114 6.03 3.54 -9.26
N ILE A 115 6.43 4.80 -9.20
CA ILE A 115 5.55 5.92 -9.55
C ILE A 115 5.56 6.08 -11.07
N THR A 116 4.43 5.78 -11.70
CA THR A 116 4.23 6.06 -13.13
C THR A 116 3.98 7.56 -13.35
N PRO A 117 4.20 8.09 -14.56
CA PRO A 117 3.88 9.48 -14.87
C PRO A 117 2.42 9.84 -14.59
N GLU A 118 1.49 8.90 -14.77
CA GLU A 118 0.07 9.10 -14.47
C GLU A 118 -0.19 9.23 -12.97
N LEU A 119 0.46 8.39 -12.15
CA LEU A 119 0.37 8.46 -10.69
C LEU A 119 0.99 9.74 -10.16
N GLU A 120 2.10 10.18 -10.74
CA GLU A 120 2.76 11.44 -10.38
C GLU A 120 1.83 12.65 -10.63
N ARG A 121 1.17 12.70 -11.80
CA ARG A 121 0.19 13.74 -12.13
C ARG A 121 -1.04 13.70 -11.22
N GLU A 122 -1.57 12.51 -10.92
CA GLU A 122 -2.67 12.36 -9.98
C GLU A 122 -2.27 12.81 -8.57
N GLY A 123 -1.05 12.49 -8.13
CA GLY A 123 -0.48 12.92 -6.86
C GLY A 123 -0.51 14.44 -6.72
N VAL A 124 0.03 15.16 -7.71
CA VAL A 124 0.00 16.63 -7.72
C VAL A 124 -1.44 17.17 -7.79
N ALA A 125 -2.35 16.53 -8.53
CA ALA A 125 -3.76 16.92 -8.52
C ALA A 125 -4.40 16.78 -7.12
N ARG A 126 -4.07 15.72 -6.37
CA ARG A 126 -4.51 15.53 -4.98
C ARG A 126 -3.93 16.58 -4.04
N GLU A 127 -2.67 16.98 -4.24
CA GLU A 127 -2.04 18.07 -3.49
C GLU A 127 -2.74 19.41 -3.76
N ILE A 128 -3.03 19.72 -5.03
CA ILE A 128 -3.81 20.92 -5.40
C ILE A 128 -5.19 20.88 -4.75
N SER A 129 -5.89 19.75 -4.75
CA SER A 129 -7.18 19.63 -4.07
C SER A 129 -7.07 19.91 -2.56
N ARG A 130 -6.06 19.35 -1.89
CA ARG A 130 -5.80 19.64 -0.46
C ARG A 130 -5.50 21.11 -0.23
N PHE A 131 -4.71 21.72 -1.11
CA PHE A 131 -4.39 23.15 -1.08
C PHE A 131 -5.63 24.03 -1.24
N LEU A 132 -6.48 23.74 -2.23
CA LEU A 132 -7.76 24.43 -2.43
C LEU A 132 -8.66 24.31 -1.20
N ASN A 133 -8.76 23.12 -0.61
CA ASN A 133 -9.53 22.91 0.61
C ASN A 133 -8.96 23.66 1.83
N GLN A 134 -7.65 23.86 1.90
CA GLN A 134 -7.05 24.73 2.91
C GLN A 134 -7.38 26.20 2.65
N MET A 135 -7.22 26.69 1.41
CA MET A 135 -7.60 28.06 1.03
C MET A 135 -9.07 28.37 1.35
N ARG A 136 -9.99 27.41 1.12
CA ARG A 136 -11.41 27.55 1.46
C ARG A 136 -11.64 27.78 2.96
N LYS A 137 -10.89 27.07 3.81
CA LYS A 137 -10.96 27.24 5.28
C LYS A 137 -10.38 28.57 5.70
N ASP A 138 -9.25 28.97 5.11
CA ASP A 138 -8.57 30.22 5.44
C ASP A 138 -9.41 31.45 5.04
N ALA A 139 -10.19 31.31 3.96
CA ALA A 139 -11.17 32.31 3.51
C ALA A 139 -12.53 32.25 4.25
N ASP A 140 -12.67 31.37 5.26
CA ASP A 140 -13.89 31.17 6.06
C ASP A 140 -15.16 30.90 5.22
N PHE A 141 -14.99 30.19 4.10
CA PHE A 141 -16.14 29.76 3.30
C PHE A 141 -16.93 28.67 4.02
N ALA A 142 -18.26 28.72 3.91
CA ALA A 142 -19.11 27.67 4.46
C ALA A 142 -18.78 26.31 3.84
N ILE A 143 -18.94 25.24 4.62
CA ILE A 143 -18.53 23.88 4.26
C ILE A 143 -19.10 23.44 2.91
N GLU A 144 -20.37 23.74 2.63
CA GLU A 144 -21.06 23.37 1.39
C GLU A 144 -20.99 24.44 0.28
N GLN A 145 -20.36 25.58 0.55
CA GLN A 145 -20.29 26.70 -0.38
C GLN A 145 -19.48 26.31 -1.61
N LYS A 146 -20.07 26.35 -2.81
CA LYS A 146 -19.30 26.21 -4.04
C LYS A 146 -18.62 27.52 -4.41
N VAL A 147 -17.38 27.45 -4.89
CA VAL A 147 -16.53 28.61 -5.22
C VAL A 147 -15.99 28.47 -6.64
N LYS A 148 -15.60 29.58 -7.24
CA LYS A 148 -14.87 29.62 -8.51
C LYS A 148 -13.37 29.70 -8.22
N MET A 149 -12.61 28.87 -8.93
CA MET A 149 -11.16 28.90 -8.95
C MET A 149 -10.69 29.71 -10.17
N ILE A 150 -9.88 30.73 -9.93
CA ILE A 150 -9.16 31.47 -10.97
C ILE A 150 -7.68 31.16 -10.80
N TYR A 151 -6.97 30.85 -11.89
CA TYR A 151 -5.55 30.51 -11.80
C TYR A 151 -4.70 31.09 -12.94
N THR A 152 -3.43 31.32 -12.63
CA THR A 152 -2.37 31.61 -13.61
C THR A 152 -1.16 30.74 -13.37
N THR A 153 -0.59 30.22 -14.45
CA THR A 153 0.65 29.45 -14.47
C THR A 153 1.40 29.78 -15.75
N GLU A 154 2.73 29.82 -15.69
CA GLU A 154 3.61 29.85 -16.87
C GLU A 154 3.97 28.45 -17.35
N SER A 155 3.77 27.43 -16.51
CA SER A 155 3.98 26.03 -16.83
C SER A 155 2.83 25.45 -17.66
N VAL A 156 3.18 24.88 -18.81
CA VAL A 156 2.27 24.18 -19.73
C VAL A 156 1.81 22.85 -19.10
N GLU A 157 2.70 22.17 -18.40
CA GLU A 157 2.45 20.91 -17.71
C GLU A 157 1.43 21.09 -16.59
N MET A 158 1.56 22.16 -15.80
CA MET A 158 0.62 22.51 -14.74
C MET A 158 -0.75 22.89 -15.32
N GLU A 159 -0.79 23.67 -16.40
CA GLU A 159 -2.03 24.00 -17.08
C GLU A 159 -2.75 22.75 -17.60
N LYS A 160 -2.02 21.85 -18.24
CA LYS A 160 -2.56 20.59 -18.73
C LYS A 160 -3.04 19.69 -17.59
N LEU A 161 -2.32 19.64 -16.46
CA LEU A 161 -2.73 18.90 -15.27
C LEU A 161 -4.05 19.44 -14.71
N ILE A 162 -4.18 20.75 -14.50
CA ILE A 162 -5.43 21.34 -14.00
C ILE A 162 -6.59 21.07 -14.96
N SER A 163 -6.33 21.13 -16.28
CA SER A 163 -7.33 20.79 -17.29
C SER A 163 -7.78 19.33 -17.20
N ASP A 164 -6.82 18.38 -17.23
CA ASP A 164 -7.09 16.94 -17.22
C ASP A 164 -7.79 16.48 -15.94
N PHE A 165 -7.49 17.10 -14.79
CA PHE A 165 -8.08 16.78 -13.49
C PHE A 165 -9.20 17.75 -13.06
N SER A 166 -9.70 18.59 -13.97
CA SER A 166 -10.71 19.62 -13.65
C SER A 166 -11.98 19.07 -12.98
N ALA A 167 -12.48 17.91 -13.44
CA ALA A 167 -13.64 17.25 -12.85
C ALA A 167 -13.38 16.73 -11.43
N PHE A 168 -12.19 16.14 -11.21
CA PHE A 168 -11.73 15.69 -9.90
C PHE A 168 -11.61 16.87 -8.93
N LEU A 169 -10.89 17.92 -9.33
CA LEU A 169 -10.71 19.14 -8.52
C LEU A 169 -12.05 19.81 -8.18
N SER A 170 -12.96 19.88 -9.15
CA SER A 170 -14.29 20.47 -8.94
C SER A 170 -15.11 19.71 -7.92
N THR A 171 -14.99 18.38 -7.90
CA THR A 171 -15.70 17.53 -6.95
C THR A 171 -15.08 17.62 -5.56
N GLU A 172 -13.77 17.39 -5.45
CA GLU A 172 -13.07 17.30 -4.16
C GLU A 172 -12.93 18.65 -3.44
N ALA A 173 -12.88 19.77 -4.17
CA ALA A 173 -12.75 21.11 -3.59
C ALA A 173 -14.03 21.97 -3.72
N LEU A 174 -15.17 21.36 -4.09
CA LEU A 174 -16.46 22.03 -4.27
C LEU A 174 -16.35 23.26 -5.18
N LEU A 175 -15.74 23.11 -6.34
CA LEU A 175 -15.64 24.19 -7.32
C LEU A 175 -16.86 24.17 -8.25
N LYS A 176 -17.41 25.35 -8.54
CA LYS A 176 -18.44 25.52 -9.57
C LYS A 176 -17.84 25.82 -10.95
N GLU A 177 -16.63 26.38 -10.98
CA GLU A 177 -15.95 26.80 -12.20
C GLU A 177 -14.43 26.87 -11.94
N ILE A 178 -13.65 26.48 -12.95
CA ILE A 178 -12.19 26.62 -13.00
C ILE A 178 -11.85 27.44 -14.23
N GLN A 179 -11.21 28.59 -14.05
CA GLN A 179 -10.88 29.51 -15.15
C GLN A 179 -9.41 29.89 -15.11
N LYS A 180 -8.72 29.74 -16.24
CA LYS A 180 -7.41 30.35 -16.44
C LYS A 180 -7.58 31.84 -16.70
N GLY A 181 -6.89 32.67 -15.92
CA GLY A 181 -6.97 34.11 -16.02
C GLY A 181 -6.38 34.80 -14.81
N LYS A 182 -6.21 36.11 -14.88
CA LYS A 182 -5.89 36.92 -13.72
C LYS A 182 -7.18 37.28 -13.01
N ASP A 183 -7.19 37.09 -11.69
CA ASP A 183 -8.13 37.79 -10.84
C ASP A 183 -7.54 39.17 -10.53
N ASP A 184 -8.36 40.21 -10.61
CA ASP A 184 -7.97 41.57 -10.25
C ASP A 184 -8.04 41.80 -8.72
N GLY A 185 -8.47 40.78 -7.96
CA GLY A 185 -8.42 40.75 -6.50
C GLY A 185 -7.00 40.64 -5.94
N GLU A 186 -6.78 41.21 -4.74
CA GLU A 186 -5.46 41.25 -4.10
C GLU A 186 -5.02 39.92 -3.45
N MET A 187 -5.95 38.98 -3.23
CA MET A 187 -5.67 37.75 -2.47
C MET A 187 -5.53 36.54 -3.39
N PHE A 188 -4.28 36.10 -3.57
CA PHE A 188 -3.93 34.84 -4.21
C PHE A 188 -3.04 34.01 -3.28
N SER A 189 -2.97 32.71 -3.53
CA SER A 189 -1.99 31.83 -2.92
C SER A 189 -1.23 31.07 -4.01
N GLU A 190 0.04 30.80 -3.74
CA GLU A 190 0.92 30.13 -4.69
C GLU A 190 1.12 28.67 -4.28
N PHE A 191 0.98 27.79 -5.26
CA PHE A 191 1.24 26.36 -5.13
C PHE A 191 2.37 25.98 -6.08
N SER A 192 3.38 25.30 -5.54
CA SER A 192 4.56 24.85 -6.28
C SER A 192 4.64 23.34 -6.27
N SER A 193 4.99 22.76 -7.42
CA SER A 193 5.23 21.32 -7.56
C SER A 193 6.32 21.05 -8.59
N ILE A 194 6.61 19.77 -8.80
CA ILE A 194 7.46 19.29 -9.90
C ILE A 194 6.98 19.73 -11.30
N PHE A 195 5.68 20.02 -11.47
CA PHE A 195 5.12 20.51 -12.73
C PHE A 195 5.12 22.03 -12.83
N GLY A 196 5.79 22.74 -11.92
CA GLY A 196 5.88 24.19 -11.88
C GLY A 196 4.89 24.85 -10.92
N ASP A 197 4.86 26.19 -11.01
CA ASP A 197 4.13 27.04 -10.07
C ASP A 197 2.77 27.47 -10.64
N VAL A 198 1.78 27.57 -9.76
CA VAL A 198 0.47 28.13 -10.07
C VAL A 198 0.01 29.07 -8.97
N LYS A 199 -0.45 30.25 -9.39
CA LYS A 199 -1.15 31.20 -8.52
C LYS A 199 -2.64 30.95 -8.64
N ILE A 200 -3.29 30.84 -7.50
CA ILE A 200 -4.70 30.49 -7.38
C ILE A 200 -5.42 31.54 -6.54
N SER A 201 -6.60 31.94 -6.99
CA SER A 201 -7.56 32.76 -6.26
C SER A 201 -8.90 32.03 -6.20
N LEU A 202 -9.59 32.15 -5.06
CA LEU A 202 -10.93 31.61 -4.88
C LEU A 202 -11.94 32.74 -4.71
N VAL A 203 -13.00 32.72 -5.52
CA VAL A 203 -14.06 33.74 -5.51
C VAL A 203 -15.44 33.08 -5.47
N LEU A 204 -16.47 33.82 -5.04
CA LEU A 204 -17.82 33.27 -4.83
C LEU A 204 -18.63 33.01 -6.09
#